data_AF-A0A3D3ZQP4-F1
#
_entry.id   AF-A0A3D3ZQP4-F1
#
_cell.length_a   1.000
_cell.length_b   1.000
_cell.length_c   1.000
_cell.angle_alpha   90.00
_cell.angle_beta   90.00
_cell.angle_gamma   90.00
#
_symmetry.space_group_name_H-M   'P 1'
#
loop_
_entity.id
_entity.type
_entity.pdbx_description
1 polymer ?
#
loop_
_entity_poly.entity_id
_entity_poly.type
_entity_poly.pdbx_seq_one_letter_code
_entity_poly.pdbx_strand_id
1 'polypeptide(L)'
;MGTLAIGRCRGQAVMLPKGNRDTHMQVIGSSGSGKSYFLEHLIRRDIVSGRGVCVIDPHGELYDNLVNWMIRSDIRTHQLHLINLSDSDHAVGFNPLCVQDRSPMRRV
;
A
#
# COMPACT_ATOMS: atom_id res chain seq x y z
N MET A 1 14.27 7.36 9.67
CA MET A 1 14.89 6.09 9.21
C MET A 1 13.82 5.26 8.51
N GLY A 2 14.03 4.82 7.25
CA GLY A 2 12.98 4.19 6.42
C GLY A 2 13.22 2.73 6.04
N THR A 3 14.22 2.09 6.65
CA THR A 3 14.66 0.72 6.38
C THR A 3 13.68 -0.32 6.91
N LEU A 4 13.37 -1.35 6.12
CA LEU A 4 12.46 -2.44 6.49
C LEU A 4 13.23 -3.75 6.68
N ALA A 5 12.90 -4.52 7.71
CA ALA A 5 13.37 -5.90 7.83
C ALA A 5 12.50 -6.81 6.97
N ILE A 6 13.11 -7.51 6.01
CA ILE A 6 12.42 -8.31 4.98
C ILE A 6 12.53 -9.82 5.20
N GLY A 7 13.38 -10.25 6.14
CA GLY A 7 13.57 -11.66 6.44
C GLY A 7 14.79 -11.89 7.31
N ARG A 8 15.25 -13.14 7.35
CA ARG A 8 16.50 -13.53 8.01
C ARG A 8 17.32 -14.44 7.11
N CYS A 9 18.64 -14.28 7.12
CA CYS A 9 19.60 -15.16 6.47
C CYS A 9 20.67 -15.54 7.50
N ARG A 10 20.87 -16.85 7.72
CA ARG A 10 21.84 -17.36 8.73
C ARG A 10 21.65 -16.73 10.13
N GLY A 11 20.40 -16.54 10.54
CA GLY A 11 20.05 -15.91 11.82
C GLY A 11 20.10 -14.38 11.84
N GLN A 12 20.73 -13.74 10.85
CA GLN A 12 20.83 -12.28 10.75
C GLN A 12 19.65 -11.68 9.99
N ALA A 13 19.18 -10.51 10.43
CA ALA A 13 18.10 -9.80 9.75
C ALA A 13 18.55 -9.29 8.37
N VAL A 14 17.74 -9.56 7.35
CA VAL A 14 17.93 -8.96 6.02
C VAL A 14 17.15 -7.65 6.00
N MET A 15 17.85 -6.57 5.70
CA MET A 15 17.32 -5.21 5.74
C MET A 15 17.22 -4.64 4.32
N LEU A 16 16.12 -3.96 4.03
CA LEU A 16 15.86 -3.26 2.79
C LEU A 16 15.81 -1.75 3.07
N PRO A 17 16.89 -1.01 2.78
CA PRO A 17 16.95 0.44 2.94
C PRO A 17 15.86 1.13 2.11
N LYS A 18 15.39 2.30 2.57
CA LYS A 18 14.39 3.08 1.82
C LYS A 18 14.87 3.44 0.42
N GLY A 19 16.11 3.93 0.29
CA GLY A 19 16.65 4.35 -1.01
C GLY A 19 16.63 3.26 -2.08
N ASN A 20 16.79 1.98 -1.68
CA ASN A 20 16.69 0.85 -2.60
C ASN A 20 15.26 0.58 -3.07
N ARG A 21 14.25 0.98 -2.29
CA ARG A 21 12.83 0.86 -2.68
C ARG A 21 12.39 2.02 -3.55
N ASP A 22 13.04 3.17 -3.39
CA ASP A 22 12.79 4.37 -4.21
C ASP A 22 13.23 4.14 -5.68
N THR A 23 14.08 3.14 -5.95
CA THR A 23 14.54 2.75 -7.30
C THR A 23 13.74 1.61 -7.95
N HIS A 24 12.51 1.36 -7.47
CA HIS A 24 11.66 0.23 -7.85
C HIS A 24 12.13 -1.13 -7.32
N MET A 25 11.17 -2.05 -7.18
CA MET A 25 11.39 -3.41 -6.70
C MET A 25 10.50 -4.38 -7.47
N GLN A 26 11.03 -5.54 -7.82
CA GLN A 26 10.27 -6.63 -8.44
C GLN A 26 10.29 -7.86 -7.53
N VAL A 27 9.13 -8.49 -7.32
CA VAL A 27 8.97 -9.70 -6.52
C VAL A 27 8.47 -10.82 -7.43
N ILE A 28 9.31 -11.84 -7.65
CA ILE A 28 9.05 -12.93 -8.59
C ILE A 28 8.93 -14.26 -7.84
N GLY A 29 7.99 -15.10 -8.26
CA GLY A 29 7.76 -16.43 -7.68
C GLY A 29 6.47 -17.06 -8.21
N SER A 30 6.33 -18.38 -8.09
CA SER A 30 5.13 -19.14 -8.48
C SER A 30 3.88 -18.73 -7.67
N SER A 31 2.68 -19.11 -8.11
CA SER A 31 1.48 -18.96 -7.27
C SER A 31 1.67 -19.67 -5.92
N GLY A 32 1.16 -19.09 -4.84
CA GLY A 32 1.33 -19.63 -3.48
C GLY A 32 2.72 -19.46 -2.86
N SER A 33 3.71 -18.90 -3.56
CA SER A 33 5.07 -18.68 -3.01
C SER A 33 5.19 -17.56 -1.96
N GLY A 34 4.08 -16.91 -1.60
CA GLY A 34 4.06 -15.87 -0.57
C GLY A 34 4.32 -14.44 -1.06
N LYS A 35 4.25 -14.18 -2.38
CA LYS A 35 4.46 -12.83 -2.94
C LYS A 35 3.52 -11.78 -2.33
N SER A 36 2.22 -12.07 -2.26
CA SER A 36 1.21 -11.15 -1.71
C SER A 36 1.49 -10.88 -0.24
N TYR A 37 1.77 -11.92 0.56
CA TYR A 37 2.18 -11.78 1.97
C TYR A 37 3.46 -10.94 2.15
N PHE A 38 4.45 -11.11 1.26
CA PHE A 38 5.66 -10.32 1.28
C PHE A 38 5.37 -8.83 1.03
N LEU A 39 4.59 -8.52 -0.01
CA LEU A 39 4.16 -7.15 -0.32
C LEU A 39 3.34 -6.55 0.82
N GLU A 40 2.38 -7.30 1.37
CA GLU A 40 1.55 -6.92 2.51
C GLU A 40 2.39 -6.53 3.72
N HIS A 41 3.42 -7.31 4.05
CA HIS A 41 4.35 -7.01 5.14
C HIS A 41 5.09 -5.69 4.94
N LEU A 42 5.51 -5.37 3.71
CA LEU A 42 6.16 -4.09 3.40
C LEU A 42 5.16 -2.93 3.50
N ILE A 43 3.99 -3.09 2.89
CA ILE A 43 2.92 -2.08 2.85
C ILE A 43 2.48 -1.71 4.26
N ARG A 44 2.20 -2.70 5.13
CA ARG A 44 1.83 -2.47 6.53
C ARG A 44 2.87 -1.63 7.27
N ARG A 45 4.16 -1.92 7.07
CA ARG A 45 5.24 -1.15 7.70
C ARG A 45 5.34 0.26 7.18
N ASP A 46 5.10 0.47 5.89
CA ASP A 46 5.06 1.81 5.32
C ASP A 46 3.88 2.62 5.88
N ILE A 47 2.68 2.02 5.94
CA ILE A 47 1.49 2.64 6.57
C ILE A 47 1.77 3.02 8.03
N VAL A 48 2.31 2.10 8.84
CA VAL A 48 2.67 2.38 10.26
C VAL A 48 3.73 3.47 10.37
N SER A 49 4.60 3.61 9.37
CA SER A 49 5.59 4.68 9.32
C SER A 49 5.02 6.03 8.82
N GLY A 50 3.70 6.14 8.64
CA GLY A 50 3.03 7.34 8.11
C GLY A 50 3.29 7.58 6.62
N ARG A 51 3.67 6.56 5.86
CA ARG A 51 3.90 6.66 4.41
C ARG A 51 2.64 6.23 3.67
N GLY A 52 2.13 7.12 2.82
CA GLY A 52 1.03 6.81 1.92
C GLY A 52 1.41 5.71 0.93
N VAL A 53 0.44 4.87 0.60
CA VAL A 53 0.58 3.73 -0.33
C VAL A 53 -0.59 3.73 -1.30
N CYS A 54 -0.33 3.30 -2.53
CA CYS A 54 -1.35 2.97 -3.51
C CYS A 54 -1.19 1.49 -3.86
N VAL A 55 -2.27 0.72 -3.77
CA VAL A 55 -2.27 -0.71 -4.03
C VAL A 55 -3.24 -0.98 -5.18
N ILE A 56 -2.75 -1.62 -6.22
CA ILE A 56 -3.54 -2.10 -7.35
C ILE A 56 -3.47 -3.62 -7.31
N ASP A 57 -4.59 -4.27 -7.02
CA ASP A 57 -4.68 -5.71 -6.86
C ASP A 57 -5.79 -6.29 -7.74
N PRO A 58 -5.47 -6.87 -8.91
CA PRO A 58 -6.45 -7.52 -9.77
C PRO A 58 -7.08 -8.79 -9.19
N HIS A 59 -6.46 -9.39 -8.16
CA HIS A 59 -6.90 -10.66 -7.58
C HIS A 59 -7.74 -10.49 -6.32
N GLY A 60 -7.60 -9.37 -5.60
CA GLY A 60 -8.41 -8.99 -4.44
C GLY A 60 -7.89 -9.50 -3.08
N GLU A 61 -7.12 -10.59 -3.03
CA GLU A 61 -6.64 -11.18 -1.77
C GLU A 61 -5.77 -10.20 -0.95
N LEU A 62 -4.85 -9.46 -1.61
CA LEU A 62 -4.00 -8.49 -0.92
C LEU A 62 -4.83 -7.29 -0.43
N TYR A 63 -5.78 -6.85 -1.24
CA TYR A 63 -6.73 -5.78 -0.87
C TYR A 63 -7.51 -6.15 0.40
N ASP A 64 -8.15 -7.32 0.42
CA ASP A 64 -8.96 -7.77 1.55
C ASP A 64 -8.13 -7.92 2.83
N ASN A 65 -6.92 -8.50 2.72
CA ASN A 65 -6.02 -8.68 3.85
C ASN A 65 -5.54 -7.35 4.45
N LEU A 66 -5.28 -6.35 3.61
CA LEU A 66 -4.90 -5.01 4.04
C LEU A 66 -6.09 -4.31 4.71
N VAL A 67 -7.28 -4.32 4.11
CA VAL A 67 -8.48 -3.70 4.69
C VAL A 67 -8.81 -4.30 6.05
N ASN A 68 -8.84 -5.64 6.15
CA ASN A 68 -9.07 -6.35 7.40
C ASN A 68 -8.01 -6.04 8.47
N TRP A 69 -6.76 -5.83 8.07
CA TRP A 69 -5.72 -5.43 9.00
C TRP A 69 -5.84 -3.97 9.43
N MET A 70 -6.19 -3.05 8.53
CA MET A 70 -6.37 -1.64 8.83
C MET A 70 -7.53 -1.41 9.82
N ILE A 71 -8.65 -2.12 9.63
CA ILE A 71 -9.78 -2.12 10.58
C ILE A 71 -9.33 -2.60 11.95
N ARG A 72 -8.60 -3.72 12.03
CA ARG A 72 -8.09 -4.26 13.31
C ARG A 72 -7.02 -3.39 13.97
N SER A 73 -6.35 -2.53 13.20
CA SER A 73 -5.26 -1.67 13.67
C SER A 73 -5.73 -0.24 13.97
N ASP A 74 -7.03 0.02 13.96
CA ASP A 74 -7.65 1.34 14.21
C ASP A 74 -7.11 2.45 13.28
N ILE A 75 -6.79 2.09 12.03
CA ILE A 75 -6.45 3.08 11.00
C ILE A 75 -7.72 3.86 10.66
N ARG A 76 -7.65 5.18 10.75
CA ARG A 76 -8.81 6.05 10.59
C ARG A 76 -9.35 5.97 9.16
N THR A 77 -10.64 5.75 9.03
CA THR A 77 -11.32 5.53 7.74
C THR A 77 -11.16 6.68 6.75
N HIS A 78 -11.05 7.94 7.21
CA HIS A 78 -10.83 9.09 6.34
C HIS A 78 -9.45 9.11 5.64
N GLN A 79 -8.54 8.21 6.02
CA GLN A 79 -7.23 8.03 5.39
C GLN A 79 -7.27 6.92 4.32
N LEU A 80 -8.42 6.27 4.12
CA LEU A 80 -8.60 5.12 3.25
C LEU A 80 -9.51 5.49 2.07
N HIS A 81 -8.97 5.35 0.87
CA HIS A 81 -9.73 5.43 -0.37
C HIS A 81 -9.81 4.03 -0.96
N LEU A 82 -10.97 3.39 -0.80
CA LEU A 82 -11.24 2.05 -1.32
C LEU A 82 -11.97 2.18 -2.65
N ILE A 83 -11.39 1.62 -3.71
CA ILE A 83 -11.98 1.62 -5.05
C ILE A 83 -12.03 0.16 -5.50
N ASN A 84 -13.23 -0.41 -5.48
CA ASN A 84 -13.48 -1.72 -6.06
C ASN A 84 -14.30 -1.54 -7.34
N LEU A 85 -13.65 -1.76 -8.49
CA LEU A 85 -14.31 -1.56 -9.80
C LEU A 85 -15.38 -2.61 -10.09
N SER A 86 -15.42 -3.71 -9.32
CA SER A 86 -16.42 -4.76 -9.45
C SER A 86 -17.63 -4.56 -8.54
N ASP A 87 -17.58 -3.58 -7.63
CA ASP A 87 -18.67 -3.28 -6.70
C ASP A 87 -19.59 -2.20 -7.30
N SER A 88 -20.73 -2.62 -7.84
CA SER A 88 -21.71 -1.72 -8.44
C SER A 88 -22.47 -0.87 -7.41
N ASP A 89 -22.51 -1.31 -6.17
CA ASP A 89 -23.27 -0.64 -5.10
C ASP A 89 -22.43 0.50 -4.48
N HIS A 90 -21.11 0.40 -4.57
CA HIS A 90 -20.15 1.38 -4.03
C HIS A 90 -19.21 1.95 -5.10
N ALA A 91 -19.76 2.76 -6.01
CA ALA A 91 -18.96 3.49 -7.00
C ALA A 91 -18.30 4.74 -6.39
N VAL A 92 -16.97 4.85 -6.53
CA VAL A 92 -16.22 6.07 -6.20
C VAL A 92 -16.06 6.94 -7.44
N GLY A 93 -16.56 8.18 -7.37
CA GLY A 93 -16.38 9.16 -8.43
C GLY A 93 -14.92 9.62 -8.53
N PHE A 94 -14.25 9.30 -9.63
CA PHE A 94 -12.92 9.82 -9.95
C PHE A 94 -12.93 10.36 -11.38
N ASN A 95 -12.66 11.67 -11.52
CA ASN A 95 -12.55 12.32 -12.83
C ASN A 95 -11.11 12.82 -13.04
N PRO A 96 -10.29 12.09 -13.82
CA PRO A 96 -8.93 12.52 -14.15
C PRO A 96 -8.88 13.83 -14.94
N LEU A 97 -9.97 14.20 -15.60
CA LEU A 97 -10.10 15.41 -16.43
C LEU A 97 -10.62 16.60 -15.62
N CYS A 98 -10.94 16.41 -14.34
CA CYS A 98 -11.35 17.51 -13.48
C CYS A 98 -10.16 18.45 -13.27
N VAL A 99 -10.14 19.55 -14.02
CA VAL A 99 -9.20 20.64 -13.80
C VAL A 99 -9.69 21.42 -12.58
N GLN A 100 -9.11 21.15 -11.42
CA GLN A 100 -9.26 22.04 -10.28
C GLN A 100 -8.58 23.35 -10.65
N ASP A 101 -9.32 24.46 -10.61
CA ASP A 101 -8.77 25.80 -10.83
C ASP A 101 -7.63 26.02 -9.84
N ARG A 102 -6.39 26.03 -10.32
CA ARG A 102 -5.19 26.25 -9.51
C ARG A 102 -5.03 27.74 -9.25
N SER A 103 -6.00 28.33 -8.57
CA SER A 103 -5.70 29.49 -7.72
C SER A 103 -4.56 29.09 -6.78
N PRO A 104 -3.50 29.89 -6.61
CA PRO A 104 -2.34 29.50 -5.81
C PRO A 104 -2.80 29.09 -4.42
N MET A 105 -2.39 27.88 -4.02
CA MET A 105 -2.70 27.20 -2.77
C MET A 105 -2.59 28.18 -1.60
N ARG A 106 -3.72 28.76 -1.17
CA ARG A 106 -3.79 29.72 -0.07
C ARG A 106 -3.57 28.92 1.21
N ARG A 107 -2.36 29.03 1.79
CA ARG A 107 -2.06 28.48 3.12
C ARG A 107 -3.07 29.07 4.10
N VAL A 108 -3.87 28.21 4.71
CA VAL A 108 -4.61 28.50 5.94
C VAL A 108 -3.98 27.65 7.03
#